data_AF-A0A5F8MPY7-F1
#
_entry.id   AF-A0A5F8MPY7-F1
#
_cell.length_a   1.000
_cell.length_b   1.000
_cell.length_c   1.000
_cell.angle_alpha   90.00
_cell.angle_beta   90.00
_cell.angle_gamma   90.00
#
_symmetry.space_group_name_H-M   'P 1'
#
loop_
_entity.id
_entity.type
_entity.pdbx_description
1 polymer ?
#
loop_
_entity_poly.entity_id
_entity_poly.type
_entity_poly.pdbx_seq_one_letter_code
_entity_poly.pdbx_strand_id
1 'polypeptide(L)'
;MERSQSQRHGGEQSWWGSAPQYQYMPFEHCTSYGLPSENGGLQHRPRKDMGPRHNAHPTQIYGHQKEQYSYKAQDGGMPKKMGSSSTMDSLDEDHYSKCQDCVHRLGRVLRRKLGEDWIFLVLLGLLMALVSWCMDYVSAKSLQAYKWTYAQMKPSLPLQYLAWVTFPLILILFSALFCQLISPQAVGSGIPEMKTILRGVVLKEYLTLKAFVAKVVALTAGLGSGIPVGKEGPFVHIASICAAVLSKFMSMFSGVYETVPGQLDLLVPACAVGVGCYFAAPDGGVLFSIEVTSTYFAVRNYWRGFFAATFSAFVFRVLAVWNKDA
;
A
#
# COMPACT_ATOMS: atom_id res chain seq x y z
N MET A 1 -1.16 49.12 36.27
CA MET A 1 -2.30 49.55 35.43
C MET A 1 -2.59 48.44 34.44
N GLU A 2 -3.54 47.58 34.80
CA GLU A 2 -4.13 46.58 33.92
C GLU A 2 -4.96 47.25 32.82
N ARG A 3 -5.00 46.62 31.64
CA ARG A 3 -6.20 46.67 30.79
C ARG A 3 -6.46 45.28 30.20
N SER A 4 -7.49 44.68 30.77
CA SER A 4 -8.29 43.54 30.32
C SER A 4 -8.61 43.56 28.83
N GLN A 5 -8.66 42.37 28.20
CA GLN A 5 -9.82 41.98 27.40
C GLN A 5 -9.95 40.44 27.25
N SER A 6 -11.01 39.94 27.89
CA SER A 6 -11.92 38.87 27.45
C SER A 6 -11.47 37.40 27.45
N GLN A 7 -11.83 36.70 28.55
CA GLN A 7 -12.05 35.26 28.63
C GLN A 7 -13.54 34.92 28.38
N ARG A 8 -13.77 33.66 27.91
CA ARG A 8 -15.02 32.85 27.77
C ARG A 8 -15.54 32.76 26.32
N HIS A 9 -15.90 31.61 25.76
CA HIS A 9 -16.28 30.26 26.20
C HIS A 9 -15.69 29.22 25.20
N GLY A 10 -15.57 27.92 25.44
CA GLY A 10 -16.07 26.99 26.44
C GLY A 10 -15.73 25.58 25.94
N GLY A 11 -15.31 24.70 26.83
CA GLY A 11 -14.97 23.32 26.47
C GLY A 11 -16.22 22.46 26.30
N GLU A 12 -16.22 21.62 25.27
CA GLU A 12 -17.01 20.39 25.25
C GLU A 12 -16.06 19.22 25.51
N GLN A 13 -16.19 18.60 26.69
CA GLN A 13 -15.56 17.32 27.00
C GLN A 13 -16.38 16.20 26.36
N SER A 14 -15.88 15.63 25.26
CA SER A 14 -16.47 14.41 24.67
C SER A 14 -16.10 13.20 25.54
N TRP A 15 -17.12 12.53 26.07
CA TRP A 15 -17.02 11.30 26.89
C TRP A 15 -16.63 10.03 26.12
N TRP A 16 -16.29 10.17 24.84
CA TRP A 16 -15.72 9.11 24.01
C TRP A 16 -14.27 9.47 23.73
N GLY A 17 -13.35 8.52 23.99
CA GLY A 17 -11.91 8.73 23.88
C GLY A 17 -11.53 9.44 22.59
N SER A 18 -10.73 10.49 22.73
CA SER A 18 -10.20 11.28 21.62
C SER A 18 -9.57 10.36 20.57
N ALA A 19 -9.94 10.57 19.30
CA ALA A 19 -9.25 9.97 18.16
C ALA A 19 -7.73 10.22 18.30
N PRO A 20 -6.86 9.28 17.88
CA PRO A 20 -5.41 9.49 17.95
C PRO A 20 -5.08 10.81 17.26
N GLN A 21 -4.49 11.74 18.03
CA GLN A 21 -4.04 13.02 17.50
C GLN A 21 -2.86 12.74 16.57
N TYR A 22 -3.14 12.69 15.28
CA TYR A 22 -2.11 12.76 14.27
C TYR A 22 -1.47 14.15 14.36
N GLN A 23 -0.14 14.19 14.43
CA GLN A 23 0.57 15.46 14.28
C GLN A 23 0.56 15.85 12.80
N TYR A 24 -0.48 16.59 12.42
CA TYR A 24 -0.58 17.21 11.11
C TYR A 24 0.54 18.25 10.98
N MET A 25 1.43 18.11 9.99
CA MET A 25 2.35 19.20 9.66
C MET A 25 1.57 20.31 8.95
N PRO A 26 1.65 21.58 9.42
CA PRO A 26 1.05 22.72 8.73
C PRO A 26 1.62 22.88 7.32
N PHE A 27 0.74 23.16 6.35
CA PHE A 27 1.08 23.30 4.93
C PHE A 27 2.09 24.42 4.64
N GLU A 28 2.25 25.37 5.58
CA GLU A 28 3.15 26.54 5.45
C GLU A 28 4.65 26.16 5.46
N HIS A 29 5.00 24.92 5.82
CA HIS A 29 6.37 24.41 5.79
C HIS A 29 6.63 23.35 4.71
N CYS A 30 5.69 23.17 3.77
CA CYS A 30 5.81 22.21 2.69
C CYS A 30 6.01 22.91 1.33
N THR A 31 6.79 22.29 0.45
CA THR A 31 6.81 22.67 -0.97
C THR A 31 5.44 22.41 -1.61
N SER A 32 5.19 22.97 -2.82
CA SER A 32 3.97 22.69 -3.61
C SER A 32 3.68 21.20 -3.86
N TYR A 33 4.63 20.32 -3.52
CA TYR A 33 4.59 18.87 -3.68
C TYR A 33 4.53 18.11 -2.34
N GLY A 34 4.29 18.79 -1.21
CA GLY A 34 4.07 18.14 0.10
C GLY A 34 5.33 17.64 0.81
N LEU A 35 6.53 18.02 0.34
CA LEU A 35 7.80 17.68 1.00
C LEU A 35 8.22 18.77 2.00
N PRO A 36 8.76 18.41 3.18
CA PRO A 36 9.25 19.37 4.17
C PRO A 36 10.44 20.17 3.62
N SER A 37 10.38 21.49 3.72
CA SER A 37 11.44 22.40 3.24
C SER A 37 12.59 22.47 4.25
N GLU A 38 13.79 22.03 3.87
CA GLU A 38 14.96 21.99 4.75
C GLU A 38 15.67 23.34 4.97
N ASN A 39 15.21 24.44 4.38
CA ASN A 39 15.84 25.75 4.55
C ASN A 39 14.80 26.86 4.82
N GLY A 40 14.94 27.52 5.97
CA GLY A 40 14.12 28.65 6.41
C GLY A 40 14.37 29.93 5.64
N GLY A 41 13.87 30.02 4.40
CA GLY A 41 13.87 31.25 3.60
C GLY A 41 12.44 31.74 3.34
N LEU A 42 12.09 32.91 3.89
CA LEU A 42 10.86 33.62 3.53
C LEU A 42 10.86 33.92 2.02
N GLN A 43 9.91 33.36 1.26
CA GLN A 43 9.57 33.87 -0.07
C GLN A 43 8.29 34.70 -0.02
N HIS A 44 8.46 35.99 -0.30
CA HIS A 44 7.40 36.98 -0.44
C HIS A 44 6.40 36.60 -1.54
N ARG A 45 5.12 36.76 -1.22
CA ARG A 45 3.97 36.67 -2.12
C ARG A 45 3.98 37.79 -3.18
N PRO A 46 3.88 37.51 -4.49
CA PRO A 46 3.63 38.56 -5.47
C PRO A 46 2.14 38.95 -5.44
N ARG A 47 1.95 40.27 -5.46
CA ARG A 47 0.70 41.03 -5.47
C ARG A 47 -0.14 40.71 -6.72
N LYS A 48 -1.46 40.58 -6.53
CA LYS A 48 -2.48 40.57 -7.60
C LYS A 48 -2.35 41.87 -8.42
N ASP A 49 -2.25 41.76 -9.74
CA ASP A 49 -2.82 42.65 -10.77
C ASP A 49 -2.17 42.39 -12.14
N MET A 50 -2.86 41.68 -13.06
CA MET A 50 -2.84 41.92 -14.52
C MET A 50 -3.82 40.98 -15.25
N GLY A 51 -4.49 41.53 -16.27
CA GLY A 51 -5.67 40.98 -16.97
C GLY A 51 -5.45 39.79 -17.91
N PRO A 52 -6.42 39.52 -18.81
CA PRO A 52 -6.67 38.18 -19.34
C PRO A 52 -5.69 37.83 -20.46
N ARG A 53 -5.02 36.68 -20.37
CA ARG A 53 -4.28 36.07 -21.48
C ARG A 53 -5.01 34.85 -22.01
N HIS A 54 -5.31 34.90 -23.32
CA HIS A 54 -5.65 33.74 -24.15
C HIS A 54 -4.44 32.80 -24.29
N ASN A 55 -4.76 31.54 -24.60
CA ASN A 55 -3.88 30.38 -24.81
C ASN A 55 -3.38 29.67 -23.55
N ALA A 56 -4.24 28.82 -22.98
CA ALA A 56 -3.82 27.70 -22.14
C ALA A 56 -3.97 26.40 -22.96
N HIS A 57 -2.86 25.92 -23.52
CA HIS A 57 -2.75 24.51 -23.87
C HIS A 57 -2.63 23.69 -22.59
N PRO A 58 -3.25 22.50 -22.48
CA PRO A 58 -3.08 21.64 -21.31
C PRO A 58 -1.65 21.08 -21.32
N THR A 59 -0.85 21.46 -20.32
CA THR A 59 0.52 20.98 -20.16
C THR A 59 0.51 19.51 -19.76
N GLN A 60 0.90 18.64 -20.69
CA GLN A 60 1.20 17.24 -20.44
C GLN A 60 2.32 17.11 -19.40
N ILE A 61 2.08 16.34 -18.34
CA ILE A 61 3.11 15.90 -17.40
C ILE A 61 3.52 14.47 -17.79
N TYR A 62 4.61 14.34 -18.55
CA TYR A 62 5.44 13.15 -18.57
C TYR A 62 6.89 13.61 -18.35
N GLY A 63 7.54 13.07 -17.31
CA GLY A 63 8.91 13.40 -16.97
C GLY A 63 9.87 12.92 -18.05
N HIS A 64 10.57 13.86 -18.67
CA HIS A 64 11.73 13.58 -19.51
C HIS A 64 12.94 13.40 -18.60
N GLN A 65 13.31 12.15 -18.31
CA GLN A 65 14.54 11.81 -17.59
C GLN A 65 15.74 12.13 -18.50
N LYS A 66 16.58 13.07 -18.10
CA LYS A 66 17.84 13.39 -18.78
C LYS A 66 18.96 12.71 -17.99
N GLU A 67 19.40 11.54 -18.45
CA GLU A 67 20.58 10.88 -17.89
C GLU A 67 21.84 11.65 -18.30
N GLN A 68 22.57 12.14 -17.30
CA GLN A 68 23.82 12.85 -17.47
C GLN A 68 24.97 11.82 -17.47
N TYR A 69 25.39 11.39 -18.66
CA TYR A 69 26.61 10.59 -18.82
C TYR A 69 27.83 11.52 -18.82
N SER A 70 28.65 11.43 -17.76
CA SER A 70 29.93 12.13 -17.63
C SER A 70 31.03 11.37 -18.37
N TYR A 71 31.51 11.91 -19.49
CA TYR A 71 32.72 11.43 -20.16
C TYR A 71 33.95 12.07 -19.49
N LYS A 72 34.75 11.26 -18.79
CA LYS A 72 36.14 11.60 -18.50
C LYS A 72 36.95 11.49 -19.79
N ALA A 73 37.47 12.63 -20.27
CA ALA A 73 38.47 12.67 -21.32
C ALA A 73 39.76 12.00 -20.81
N GLN A 74 40.23 10.98 -21.53
CA GLN A 74 41.60 10.48 -21.42
C GLN A 74 42.29 10.72 -22.76
N ASP A 75 43.28 11.60 -22.70
CA ASP A 75 44.30 11.83 -23.71
C ASP A 75 44.99 10.50 -24.08
N GLY A 76 45.16 10.24 -25.37
CA GLY A 76 45.77 9.01 -25.86
C GLY A 76 46.11 9.11 -27.35
N GLY A 77 47.41 9.23 -27.64
CA GLY A 77 47.93 9.59 -28.96
C GLY A 77 47.64 8.59 -30.08
N MET A 78 47.66 9.16 -31.29
CA MET A 78 47.57 8.50 -32.58
C MET A 78 48.79 7.62 -32.88
N PRO A 79 48.63 6.54 -33.65
CA PRO A 79 49.63 6.27 -34.68
C PRO A 79 49.01 6.02 -36.06
N LYS A 80 49.67 6.60 -37.07
CA LYS A 80 49.46 6.35 -38.50
C LYS A 80 49.73 4.88 -38.84
N LYS A 81 48.89 4.26 -39.67
CA LYS A 81 49.36 3.32 -40.70
C LYS A 81 48.54 3.45 -41.99
N MET A 82 49.29 3.61 -43.06
CA MET A 82 48.93 3.56 -44.48
C MET A 82 48.48 2.13 -44.85
N GLY A 83 47.43 1.98 -45.65
CA GLY A 83 47.00 0.68 -46.18
C GLY A 83 45.79 0.79 -47.11
N SER A 84 45.97 0.28 -48.32
CA SER A 84 45.14 0.41 -49.53
C SER A 84 43.81 -0.38 -49.53
N SER A 85 42.81 0.23 -50.20
CA SER A 85 41.73 -0.33 -51.06
C SER A 85 40.75 -1.42 -50.57
N SER A 86 39.48 -1.12 -50.88
CA SER A 86 38.32 -1.99 -51.19
C SER A 86 37.73 -2.88 -50.10
N THR A 87 36.57 -2.49 -49.57
CA THR A 87 35.26 -3.20 -49.68
C THR A 87 34.16 -2.38 -48.99
N MET A 88 33.19 -1.87 -49.76
CA MET A 88 31.97 -1.23 -49.28
C MET A 88 30.94 -2.30 -48.86
N ASP A 89 31.20 -3.01 -47.76
CA ASP A 89 30.22 -3.96 -47.16
C ASP A 89 30.28 -4.03 -45.63
N SER A 90 31.18 -3.29 -44.97
CA SER A 90 31.44 -3.44 -43.53
C SER A 90 30.74 -2.44 -42.61
N LEU A 91 30.01 -1.44 -43.15
CA LEU A 91 29.35 -0.41 -42.33
C LEU A 91 27.93 -0.78 -41.88
N ASP A 92 27.22 -1.63 -42.63
CA ASP A 92 25.86 -2.06 -42.27
C ASP A 92 25.85 -3.18 -41.20
N GLU A 93 26.86 -4.05 -41.19
CA GLU A 93 27.04 -5.13 -40.21
C GLU A 93 27.34 -4.61 -38.78
N ASP A 94 28.15 -3.56 -38.65
CA ASP A 94 28.51 -2.96 -37.35
C ASP A 94 27.35 -2.19 -36.69
N HIS A 95 26.42 -1.66 -37.50
CA HIS A 95 25.25 -0.92 -36.99
C HIS A 95 24.13 -1.87 -36.56
N TYR A 96 23.97 -2.99 -37.30
CA TYR A 96 23.02 -4.06 -36.95
C TYR A 96 23.44 -4.79 -35.66
N SER A 97 24.74 -5.08 -35.47
CA SER A 97 25.23 -5.78 -34.26
C SER A 97 25.10 -4.96 -32.98
N LYS A 98 25.38 -3.64 -33.02
CA LYS A 98 25.16 -2.73 -31.87
C LYS A 98 23.68 -2.57 -31.52
N CYS A 99 22.79 -2.56 -32.51
CA CYS A 99 21.35 -2.50 -32.30
C CYS A 99 20.84 -3.80 -31.63
N GLN A 100 21.30 -4.96 -32.10
CA GLN A 100 20.97 -6.27 -31.52
C GLN A 100 21.45 -6.40 -30.07
N ASP A 101 22.64 -5.89 -29.77
CA ASP A 101 23.23 -5.89 -28.43
C ASP A 101 22.51 -4.91 -27.47
N CYS A 102 22.02 -3.79 -27.99
CA CYS A 102 21.18 -2.83 -27.26
C CYS A 102 19.77 -3.40 -26.99
N VAL A 103 19.15 -4.03 -28.00
CA VAL A 103 17.85 -4.72 -27.88
C VAL A 103 17.95 -5.92 -26.94
N HIS A 104 19.08 -6.63 -26.92
CA HIS A 104 19.30 -7.76 -26.01
C HIS A 104 19.59 -7.29 -24.58
N ARG A 105 20.32 -6.18 -24.38
CA ARG A 105 20.47 -5.53 -23.07
C ARG A 105 19.14 -4.95 -22.58
N LEU A 106 18.39 -4.27 -23.43
CA LEU A 106 17.06 -3.73 -23.14
C LEU A 106 16.08 -4.86 -22.83
N GLY A 107 16.07 -5.94 -23.61
CA GLY A 107 15.26 -7.12 -23.36
C GLY A 107 15.63 -7.86 -22.07
N ARG A 108 16.91 -7.83 -21.66
CA ARG A 108 17.38 -8.41 -20.39
C ARG A 108 17.01 -7.54 -19.19
N VAL A 109 17.07 -6.22 -19.32
CA VAL A 109 16.59 -5.24 -18.33
C VAL A 109 15.07 -5.28 -18.22
N LEU A 110 14.36 -5.36 -19.35
CA LEU A 110 12.91 -5.45 -19.43
C LEU A 110 12.41 -6.78 -18.86
N ARG A 111 13.08 -7.91 -19.14
CA ARG A 111 12.74 -9.22 -18.56
C ARG A 111 13.01 -9.28 -17.06
N ARG A 112 14.08 -8.64 -16.58
CA ARG A 112 14.37 -8.54 -15.13
C ARG A 112 13.36 -7.62 -14.43
N LYS A 113 13.14 -6.40 -14.93
CA LYS A 113 12.22 -5.41 -14.33
C LYS A 113 10.75 -5.82 -14.43
N LEU A 114 10.29 -6.28 -15.60
CA LEU A 114 8.91 -6.76 -15.75
C LEU A 114 8.71 -8.04 -14.95
N GLY A 115 9.66 -8.98 -14.97
CA GLY A 115 9.59 -10.22 -14.19
C GLY A 115 9.47 -9.97 -12.69
N GLU A 116 10.31 -9.10 -12.12
CA GLU A 116 10.28 -8.76 -10.69
C GLU A 116 8.93 -8.21 -10.25
N ASP A 117 8.32 -7.34 -11.05
CA ASP A 117 7.01 -6.75 -10.74
C ASP A 117 5.87 -7.78 -10.74
N TRP A 118 5.85 -8.74 -11.69
CA TRP A 118 4.83 -9.79 -11.70
C TRP A 118 5.05 -10.82 -10.58
N ILE A 119 6.30 -11.16 -10.27
CA ILE A 119 6.65 -12.03 -9.15
C ILE A 119 6.20 -11.42 -7.82
N PHE A 120 6.43 -10.11 -7.64
CA PHE A 120 5.93 -9.38 -6.48
C PHE A 120 4.40 -9.51 -6.33
N LEU A 121 3.65 -9.36 -7.43
CA LEU A 121 2.19 -9.45 -7.42
C LEU A 121 1.70 -10.86 -7.07
N VAL A 122 2.35 -11.90 -7.59
CA VAL A 122 2.06 -13.31 -7.24
C VAL A 122 2.29 -13.53 -5.75
N LEU A 123 3.43 -13.08 -5.22
CA LEU A 123 3.76 -13.23 -3.80
C LEU A 123 2.80 -12.45 -2.89
N LEU A 124 2.42 -11.23 -3.29
CA LEU A 124 1.42 -10.44 -2.57
C LEU A 124 0.06 -11.16 -2.56
N GLY A 125 -0.38 -11.68 -3.71
CA GLY A 125 -1.64 -12.41 -3.82
C GLY A 125 -1.66 -13.70 -2.98
N LEU A 126 -0.56 -14.46 -2.98
CA LEU A 126 -0.37 -15.66 -2.16
C LEU A 126 -0.40 -15.31 -0.66
N LEU A 127 0.38 -14.30 -0.24
CA LEU A 127 0.44 -13.86 1.14
C LEU A 127 -0.94 -13.43 1.64
N MET A 128 -1.67 -12.65 0.86
CA MET A 128 -3.01 -12.19 1.23
C MET A 128 -4.04 -13.32 1.29
N ALA A 129 -3.97 -14.29 0.38
CA ALA A 129 -4.82 -15.48 0.43
C ALA A 129 -4.58 -16.31 1.70
N LEU A 130 -3.31 -16.51 2.08
CA LEU A 130 -2.93 -17.22 3.30
C LEU A 130 -3.40 -16.49 4.57
N VAL A 131 -3.21 -15.16 4.62
CA VAL A 131 -3.69 -14.35 5.75
C VAL A 131 -5.22 -14.41 5.86
N SER A 132 -5.94 -14.28 4.74
CA SER A 132 -7.42 -14.36 4.73
C SER A 132 -7.90 -15.71 5.22
N TRP A 133 -7.34 -16.79 4.66
CA TRP A 133 -7.71 -18.16 5.01
C TRP A 133 -7.41 -18.48 6.47
N CYS A 134 -6.24 -18.10 6.98
CA CYS A 134 -5.87 -18.31 8.38
C CYS A 134 -6.83 -17.59 9.33
N MET A 135 -7.14 -16.31 9.05
CA MET A 135 -8.07 -15.53 9.85
C MET A 135 -9.47 -16.16 9.86
N ASP A 136 -9.98 -16.56 8.69
CA ASP A 136 -11.30 -17.18 8.58
C ASP A 136 -11.35 -18.55 9.26
N TYR A 137 -10.29 -19.35 9.15
CA TYR A 137 -10.17 -20.64 9.82
C TYR A 137 -10.17 -20.49 11.34
N VAL A 138 -9.35 -19.60 11.88
CA VAL A 138 -9.25 -19.36 13.33
C VAL A 138 -10.56 -18.80 13.88
N SER A 139 -11.18 -17.83 13.20
CA SER A 139 -12.47 -17.27 13.62
C SER A 139 -13.59 -18.33 13.56
N ALA A 140 -13.62 -19.19 12.54
CA ALA A 140 -14.58 -20.29 12.46
C ALA A 140 -14.42 -21.30 13.60
N LYS A 141 -13.17 -21.69 13.92
CA LYS A 141 -12.88 -22.59 15.05
C LYS A 141 -13.23 -21.96 16.40
N SER A 142 -12.96 -20.67 16.58
CA SER A 142 -13.35 -19.92 17.78
C SER A 142 -14.87 -19.92 17.97
N LEU A 143 -15.63 -19.65 16.90
CA LEU A 143 -17.09 -19.67 16.93
C LEU A 143 -17.66 -21.09 17.12
N GLN A 144 -17.00 -22.12 16.59
CA GLN A 144 -17.35 -23.51 16.84
C GLN A 144 -17.15 -23.85 18.33
N ALA A 145 -16.02 -23.45 18.92
CA ALA A 145 -15.75 -23.64 20.35
C ALA A 145 -16.77 -22.90 21.23
N TYR A 146 -17.18 -21.70 20.83
CA TYR A 146 -18.26 -20.97 21.49
C TYR A 146 -19.58 -21.75 21.51
N LYS A 147 -20.03 -22.21 20.34
CA LYS A 147 -21.27 -22.99 20.20
C LYS A 147 -21.21 -24.30 20.98
N TRP A 148 -20.06 -24.98 20.95
CA TRP A 148 -19.82 -26.20 21.72
C TRP A 148 -19.90 -25.93 23.23
N THR A 149 -19.23 -24.90 23.71
CA THR A 149 -19.26 -24.49 25.13
C THR A 149 -20.69 -24.18 25.58
N TYR A 150 -21.43 -23.41 24.79
CA TYR A 150 -22.84 -23.11 25.06
C TYR A 150 -23.71 -24.37 25.13
N ALA A 151 -23.48 -25.34 24.23
CA ALA A 151 -24.23 -26.59 24.21
C ALA A 151 -23.97 -27.48 25.43
N GLN A 152 -22.72 -27.52 25.93
CA GLN A 152 -22.35 -28.32 27.09
C GLN A 152 -22.90 -27.80 28.41
N MET A 153 -23.29 -26.52 28.48
CA MET A 153 -23.87 -25.92 29.69
C MET A 153 -25.38 -26.22 29.86
N LYS A 154 -26.00 -27.03 28.99
CA LYS A 154 -27.39 -27.48 29.18
C LYS A 154 -27.50 -28.49 30.33
N PRO A 155 -28.54 -28.42 31.20
CA PRO A 155 -29.76 -27.61 31.08
C PRO A 155 -29.76 -26.29 31.87
N SER A 156 -28.70 -25.93 32.60
CA SER A 156 -28.74 -24.79 33.51
C SER A 156 -28.77 -23.45 32.74
N LEU A 157 -29.92 -22.76 32.83
CA LEU A 157 -30.14 -21.45 32.22
C LEU A 157 -29.13 -20.36 32.66
N PRO A 158 -28.80 -20.17 33.95
CA PRO A 158 -27.87 -19.11 34.35
C PRO A 158 -26.47 -19.34 33.81
N LEU A 159 -26.02 -20.59 33.71
CA LEU A 159 -24.70 -20.93 33.19
C LEU A 159 -24.62 -20.75 31.67
N GLN A 160 -25.69 -21.09 30.95
CA GLN A 160 -25.80 -20.80 29.51
C GLN A 160 -25.78 -19.30 29.23
N TYR A 161 -26.50 -18.49 30.01
CA TYR A 161 -26.47 -17.04 29.87
C TYR A 161 -25.07 -16.47 30.15
N LEU A 162 -24.42 -16.97 31.21
CA LEU A 162 -23.05 -16.57 31.54
C LEU A 162 -22.08 -16.92 30.42
N ALA A 163 -22.13 -18.14 29.86
CA ALA A 163 -21.28 -18.52 28.73
C ALA A 163 -21.56 -17.69 27.46
N TRP A 164 -22.84 -17.38 27.19
CA TRP A 164 -23.28 -16.57 26.05
C TRP A 164 -22.73 -15.14 26.10
N VAL A 165 -22.66 -14.55 27.29
CA VAL A 165 -22.15 -13.18 27.49
C VAL A 165 -20.62 -13.13 27.64
N THR A 166 -20.06 -14.02 28.46
CA THR A 166 -18.64 -13.94 28.84
C THR A 166 -17.70 -14.25 27.69
N PHE A 167 -18.04 -15.21 26.83
CA PHE A 167 -17.15 -15.61 25.74
C PHE A 167 -16.92 -14.48 24.72
N PRO A 168 -17.97 -13.85 24.14
CA PRO A 168 -17.78 -12.70 23.26
C PRO A 168 -17.11 -11.52 23.98
N LEU A 169 -17.49 -11.25 25.24
CA LEU A 169 -16.94 -10.13 26.01
C LEU A 169 -15.42 -10.26 26.20
N ILE A 170 -14.93 -11.44 26.56
CA ILE A 170 -13.49 -11.67 26.75
C ILE A 170 -12.73 -11.48 25.43
N LEU A 171 -13.24 -12.00 24.32
CA LEU A 171 -12.59 -11.85 23.01
C LEU A 171 -12.57 -10.39 22.52
N ILE A 172 -13.63 -9.62 22.75
CA ILE A 172 -13.70 -8.21 22.37
C ILE A 172 -12.77 -7.38 23.23
N LEU A 173 -12.74 -7.61 24.55
CA LEU A 173 -11.83 -6.93 25.47
C LEU A 173 -10.38 -7.24 25.11
N PHE A 174 -10.07 -8.51 24.81
CA PHE A 174 -8.76 -8.91 24.31
C PHE A 174 -8.40 -8.18 23.00
N SER A 175 -9.30 -8.16 22.02
CA SER A 175 -9.10 -7.45 20.75
C SER A 175 -8.80 -5.97 20.95
N ALA A 176 -9.61 -5.27 21.75
CA ALA A 176 -9.47 -3.84 22.03
C ALA A 176 -8.14 -3.56 22.76
N LEU A 177 -7.83 -4.32 23.80
CA LEU A 177 -6.60 -4.17 24.58
C LEU A 177 -5.36 -4.46 23.73
N PHE A 178 -5.37 -5.54 22.95
CA PHE A 178 -4.26 -5.91 22.08
C PHE A 178 -3.99 -4.84 21.02
N CYS A 179 -5.05 -4.30 20.41
CA CYS A 179 -4.92 -3.21 19.46
C CYS A 179 -4.28 -1.96 20.10
N GLN A 180 -4.76 -1.55 21.28
CA GLN A 180 -4.27 -0.34 21.94
C GLN A 180 -2.84 -0.48 22.48
N LEU A 181 -2.48 -1.64 23.03
CA LEU A 181 -1.13 -1.87 23.58
C LEU A 181 -0.06 -2.02 22.49
N ILE A 182 -0.40 -2.70 21.38
CA ILE A 182 0.59 -2.99 20.34
C ILE A 182 0.69 -1.83 19.36
N SER A 183 -0.41 -1.38 18.74
CA SER A 183 -0.35 -0.28 17.78
C SER A 183 -1.67 0.45 17.69
N PRO A 184 -1.78 1.70 18.18
CA PRO A 184 -3.01 2.48 18.05
C PRO A 184 -3.35 2.78 16.57
N GLN A 185 -2.38 2.67 15.66
CA GLN A 185 -2.57 2.80 14.21
C GLN A 185 -3.41 1.65 13.61
N ALA A 186 -3.59 0.56 14.34
CA ALA A 186 -4.43 -0.55 13.93
C ALA A 186 -5.93 -0.31 14.21
N VAL A 187 -6.30 0.77 14.89
CA VAL A 187 -7.70 1.07 15.21
C VAL A 187 -8.48 1.41 13.93
N GLY A 188 -9.74 0.95 13.88
CA GLY A 188 -10.66 1.28 12.80
C GLY A 188 -10.38 0.58 11.47
N SER A 189 -11.08 1.03 10.43
CA SER A 189 -11.07 0.44 9.09
C SER A 189 -9.68 0.55 8.44
N GLY A 190 -9.16 1.76 8.29
CA GLY A 190 -7.91 2.02 7.57
C GLY A 190 -8.10 2.42 6.10
N ILE A 191 -9.32 2.34 5.56
CA ILE A 191 -9.64 2.88 4.22
C ILE A 191 -9.42 4.39 4.15
N PRO A 192 -9.93 5.23 5.09
CA PRO A 192 -9.74 6.68 5.03
C PRO A 192 -8.26 7.08 5.00
N GLU A 193 -7.45 6.43 5.84
CA GLU A 193 -6.01 6.64 5.94
C GLU A 193 -5.28 6.12 4.70
N MET A 194 -5.72 5.00 4.12
CA MET A 194 -5.16 4.54 2.85
C MET A 194 -5.44 5.54 1.73
N LYS A 195 -6.65 6.13 1.72
CA LYS A 195 -7.05 7.14 0.76
C LYS A 195 -6.21 8.41 0.87
N THR A 196 -5.79 8.81 2.07
CA THR A 196 -4.88 9.96 2.25
C THR A 196 -3.46 9.62 1.82
N ILE A 197 -2.97 8.42 2.12
CA ILE A 197 -1.64 7.93 1.68
C ILE A 197 -1.56 7.89 0.14
N LEU A 198 -2.57 7.32 -0.52
CA LEU A 198 -2.62 7.25 -1.98
C LEU A 198 -2.75 8.61 -2.67
N ARG A 199 -3.17 9.65 -1.95
CA ARG A 199 -3.15 11.05 -2.41
C ARG A 199 -1.81 11.76 -2.20
N GLY A 200 -0.81 11.05 -1.64
CA GLY A 200 0.54 11.57 -1.40
C GLY A 200 0.76 12.09 0.01
N VAL A 201 -0.20 11.98 0.92
CA VAL A 201 0.00 12.38 2.34
C VAL A 201 0.65 11.23 3.08
N VAL A 202 1.93 11.38 3.44
CA VAL A 202 2.67 10.33 4.14
C VAL A 202 2.29 10.31 5.63
N LEU A 203 1.52 9.29 6.05
CA LEU A 203 1.29 9.00 7.46
C LEU A 203 2.45 8.17 8.00
N LYS A 204 3.25 8.77 8.89
CA LYS A 204 4.35 8.08 9.56
C LYS A 204 3.81 6.90 10.39
N GLU A 205 4.54 5.79 10.34
CA GLU A 205 4.28 4.57 11.15
C GLU A 205 2.97 3.82 10.86
N TYR A 206 2.19 4.24 9.87
CA TYR A 206 0.93 3.58 9.50
C TYR A 206 1.18 2.20 8.86
N LEU A 207 2.14 2.12 7.93
CA LEU A 207 2.47 0.92 7.17
C LEU A 207 3.55 0.06 7.87
N THR A 208 3.35 -0.26 9.15
CA THR A 208 4.33 -1.00 9.96
C THR A 208 3.92 -2.46 10.20
N LEU A 209 4.91 -3.36 10.31
CA LEU A 209 4.67 -4.77 10.66
C LEU A 209 4.00 -4.90 12.04
N LYS A 210 4.28 -3.97 12.96
CA LYS A 210 3.62 -3.89 14.27
C LYS A 210 2.11 -3.66 14.11
N ALA A 211 1.70 -2.74 13.24
CA ALA A 211 0.30 -2.50 12.93
C ALA A 211 -0.36 -3.70 12.23
N PHE A 212 0.38 -4.43 11.38
CA PHE A 212 -0.10 -5.66 10.75
C PHE A 212 -0.46 -6.73 11.78
N VAL A 213 0.47 -7.06 12.70
CA VAL A 213 0.22 -8.08 13.73
C VAL A 213 -0.93 -7.67 14.65
N ALA A 214 -0.95 -6.41 15.09
CA ALA A 214 -2.03 -5.86 15.90
C ALA A 214 -3.39 -6.01 15.21
N LYS A 215 -3.49 -5.59 13.94
CA LYS A 215 -4.74 -5.57 13.18
C LYS A 215 -5.23 -6.98 12.86
N VAL A 216 -4.36 -7.92 12.46
CA VAL A 216 -4.75 -9.31 12.16
C VAL A 216 -5.27 -10.02 13.41
N VAL A 217 -4.56 -9.94 14.54
CA VAL A 217 -4.96 -10.65 15.77
C VAL A 217 -6.23 -10.06 16.36
N ALA A 218 -6.31 -8.72 16.45
CA ALA A 218 -7.50 -8.03 16.97
C ALA A 218 -8.73 -8.34 16.09
N LEU A 219 -8.59 -8.25 14.77
CA LEU A 219 -9.68 -8.56 13.85
C LEU A 219 -10.12 -10.03 13.92
N THR A 220 -9.17 -10.97 14.03
CA THR A 220 -9.48 -12.40 14.20
C THR A 220 -10.30 -12.66 15.47
N ALA A 221 -9.91 -12.03 16.58
CA ALA A 221 -10.62 -12.12 17.85
C ALA A 221 -12.02 -11.47 17.78
N GLY A 222 -12.12 -10.30 17.12
CA GLY A 222 -13.40 -9.63 16.86
C GLY A 222 -14.36 -10.50 16.06
N LEU A 223 -13.91 -11.07 14.93
CA LEU A 223 -14.71 -11.99 14.11
C LEU A 223 -15.06 -13.28 14.87
N GLY A 224 -14.12 -13.83 15.64
CA GLY A 224 -14.31 -15.05 16.43
C GLY A 224 -15.32 -14.89 17.57
N SER A 225 -15.56 -13.66 18.03
CA SER A 225 -16.56 -13.35 19.07
C SER A 225 -18.01 -13.45 18.58
N GLY A 226 -18.24 -13.46 17.26
CA GLY A 226 -19.58 -13.54 16.67
C GLY A 226 -20.36 -12.22 16.64
N ILE A 227 -19.74 -11.10 17.02
CA ILE A 227 -20.35 -9.77 16.83
C ILE A 227 -20.42 -9.39 15.35
N PRO A 228 -21.36 -8.53 14.95
CA PRO A 228 -21.49 -8.08 13.56
C PRO A 228 -20.39 -7.08 13.19
N VAL A 229 -19.17 -7.56 12.98
CA VAL A 229 -18.01 -6.78 12.52
C VAL A 229 -17.52 -7.30 11.19
N GLY A 230 -17.26 -6.39 10.25
CA GLY A 230 -16.70 -6.71 8.94
C GLY A 230 -15.18 -6.61 8.90
N LYS A 231 -14.52 -7.48 8.12
CA LYS A 231 -13.07 -7.43 7.88
C LYS A 231 -12.65 -6.62 6.65
N GLU A 232 -13.60 -6.18 5.82
CA GLU A 232 -13.34 -5.54 4.52
C GLU A 232 -12.30 -4.39 4.58
N GLY A 233 -12.63 -3.32 5.32
CA GLY A 233 -11.74 -2.16 5.43
C GLY A 233 -10.38 -2.46 6.06
N PRO A 234 -10.34 -3.16 7.21
CA PRO A 234 -9.09 -3.64 7.77
C PRO A 234 -8.23 -4.46 6.81
N PHE A 235 -8.85 -5.25 5.92
CA PHE A 235 -8.13 -6.07 4.94
C PHE A 235 -7.41 -5.26 3.86
N VAL A 236 -7.98 -4.11 3.47
CA VAL A 236 -7.31 -3.15 2.57
C VAL A 236 -6.04 -2.61 3.22
N HIS A 237 -6.10 -2.27 4.50
CA HIS A 237 -4.93 -1.81 5.25
C HIS A 237 -3.88 -2.92 5.39
N ILE A 238 -4.31 -4.13 5.78
CA ILE A 238 -3.43 -5.31 5.89
C ILE A 238 -2.71 -5.56 4.55
N ALA A 239 -3.42 -5.53 3.43
CA ALA A 239 -2.84 -5.73 2.10
C ALA A 239 -1.78 -4.69 1.76
N SER A 240 -2.05 -3.44 2.10
CA SER A 240 -1.11 -2.32 1.86
C SER A 240 0.14 -2.44 2.74
N ILE A 241 0.01 -2.91 4.00
CA ILE A 241 1.17 -3.20 4.85
C ILE A 241 1.97 -4.38 4.27
N CYS A 242 1.29 -5.45 3.84
CA CYS A 242 1.94 -6.59 3.19
C CYS A 242 2.74 -6.17 1.96
N ALA A 243 2.18 -5.31 1.10
CA ALA A 243 2.88 -4.76 -0.04
C ALA A 243 4.10 -3.91 0.37
N ALA A 244 3.98 -3.07 1.39
CA ALA A 244 5.09 -2.26 1.90
C ALA A 244 6.22 -3.12 2.49
N VAL A 245 5.89 -4.16 3.26
CA VAL A 245 6.86 -5.11 3.84
C VAL A 245 7.53 -5.95 2.75
N LEU A 246 6.74 -6.49 1.82
CA LEU A 246 7.25 -7.28 0.70
C LEU A 246 8.14 -6.44 -0.23
N SER A 247 7.81 -5.16 -0.41
CA SER A 247 8.61 -4.22 -1.21
C SER A 247 9.98 -3.98 -0.55
N LYS A 248 10.01 -3.80 0.78
CA LYS A 248 11.28 -3.70 1.53
C LYS A 248 12.08 -5.00 1.44
N PHE A 249 11.44 -6.15 1.60
CA PHE A 249 12.08 -7.45 1.48
C PHE A 249 12.72 -7.61 0.09
N MET A 250 11.96 -7.35 -0.98
CA MET A 250 12.48 -7.42 -2.36
C MET A 250 13.58 -6.40 -2.63
N SER A 251 13.53 -5.21 -2.03
CA SER A 251 14.61 -4.23 -2.14
C SER A 251 15.92 -4.73 -1.56
N MET A 252 15.89 -5.52 -0.48
CA MET A 252 17.10 -6.13 0.11
C MET A 252 17.75 -7.16 -0.82
N PHE A 253 16.96 -7.86 -1.65
CA PHE A 253 17.46 -8.88 -2.58
C PHE A 253 17.82 -8.34 -3.96
N SER A 254 17.05 -7.38 -4.48
CA SER A 254 17.17 -6.90 -5.87
C SER A 254 17.67 -5.45 -6.00
N GLY A 255 17.71 -4.66 -4.92
CA GLY A 255 18.21 -3.27 -4.94
C GLY A 255 17.41 -2.27 -5.81
N VAL A 256 16.20 -2.64 -6.25
CA VAL A 256 15.44 -1.92 -7.29
C VAL A 256 14.30 -1.04 -6.73
N TYR A 257 13.84 -1.25 -5.49
CA TYR A 257 12.59 -0.68 -4.96
C TYR A 257 12.76 0.49 -3.97
N GLU A 258 13.91 1.20 -3.98
CA GLU A 258 14.21 2.23 -2.97
C GLU A 258 13.42 3.55 -3.10
N THR A 259 12.76 3.83 -4.23
CA THR A 259 12.14 5.15 -4.46
C THR A 259 10.71 5.26 -3.91
N VAL A 260 10.42 6.34 -3.16
CA VAL A 260 9.08 6.66 -2.59
C VAL A 260 7.93 6.61 -3.61
N PRO A 261 8.05 7.13 -4.86
CA PRO A 261 6.98 7.03 -5.86
C PRO A 261 6.67 5.59 -6.27
N GLY A 262 7.71 4.74 -6.36
CA GLY A 262 7.56 3.31 -6.68
C GLY A 262 6.82 2.53 -5.60
N GLN A 263 6.91 2.97 -4.34
CA GLN A 263 6.19 2.32 -3.24
C GLN A 263 4.68 2.59 -3.32
N LEU A 264 4.27 3.85 -3.57
CA LEU A 264 2.86 4.20 -3.75
C LEU A 264 2.21 3.46 -4.95
N ASP A 265 2.96 3.28 -6.04
CA ASP A 265 2.52 2.50 -7.20
C ASP A 265 2.18 1.03 -6.86
N LEU A 266 2.80 0.47 -5.81
CA LEU A 266 2.54 -0.90 -5.33
C LEU A 266 1.38 -0.97 -4.34
N LEU A 267 1.00 0.14 -3.69
CA LEU A 267 -0.14 0.19 -2.76
C LEU A 267 -1.49 0.10 -3.49
N VAL A 268 -1.57 0.64 -4.70
CA VAL A 268 -2.77 0.59 -5.55
C VAL A 268 -3.21 -0.84 -5.87
N PRO A 269 -2.35 -1.71 -6.47
CA PRO A 269 -2.71 -3.10 -6.68
C PRO A 269 -2.91 -3.84 -5.35
N ALA A 270 -2.23 -3.45 -4.26
CA ALA A 270 -2.46 -4.05 -2.95
C ALA A 270 -3.87 -3.80 -2.40
N CYS A 271 -4.41 -2.59 -2.56
CA CYS A 271 -5.80 -2.29 -2.22
C CYS A 271 -6.78 -3.18 -3.00
N ALA A 272 -6.51 -3.39 -4.30
CA ALA A 272 -7.32 -4.27 -5.14
C ALA A 272 -7.25 -5.73 -4.69
N VAL A 273 -6.04 -6.22 -4.35
CA VAL A 273 -5.83 -7.58 -3.83
C VAL A 273 -6.54 -7.78 -2.50
N GLY A 274 -6.51 -6.81 -1.59
CA GLY A 274 -7.19 -6.90 -0.30
C GLY A 274 -8.68 -7.16 -0.47
N VAL A 275 -9.38 -6.30 -1.22
CA VAL A 275 -10.82 -6.46 -1.46
C VAL A 275 -11.12 -7.68 -2.34
N GLY A 276 -10.34 -7.89 -3.40
CA GLY A 276 -10.53 -8.99 -4.34
C GLY A 276 -10.33 -10.36 -3.71
N CYS A 277 -9.37 -10.51 -2.81
CA CYS A 277 -9.16 -11.73 -2.02
C CYS A 277 -10.32 -11.97 -1.06
N TYR A 278 -10.72 -10.92 -0.32
CA TYR A 278 -11.77 -11.02 0.69
C TYR A 278 -13.11 -11.47 0.11
N PHE A 279 -13.58 -10.82 -0.95
CA PHE A 279 -14.85 -11.16 -1.59
C PHE A 279 -14.73 -12.28 -2.63
N ALA A 280 -13.51 -12.74 -2.94
CA ALA A 280 -13.21 -13.54 -4.12
C ALA A 280 -13.80 -12.93 -5.40
N ALA A 281 -13.78 -11.60 -5.49
CA ALA A 281 -14.35 -10.79 -6.58
C ALA A 281 -13.28 -9.83 -7.12
N PRO A 282 -12.43 -10.28 -8.06
CA PRO A 282 -11.30 -9.49 -8.55
C PRO A 282 -11.72 -8.16 -9.19
N ASP A 283 -12.79 -8.17 -9.98
CA ASP A 283 -13.34 -6.96 -10.62
C ASP A 283 -13.77 -5.92 -9.58
N GLY A 284 -14.50 -6.36 -8.55
CA GLY A 284 -14.93 -5.51 -7.46
C GLY A 284 -13.75 -4.92 -6.69
N GLY A 285 -12.70 -5.71 -6.45
CA GLY A 285 -11.49 -5.21 -5.80
C GLY A 285 -10.76 -4.15 -6.61
N VAL A 286 -10.64 -4.33 -7.92
CA VAL A 286 -10.00 -3.33 -8.79
C VAL A 286 -10.83 -2.06 -8.88
N LEU A 287 -12.16 -2.17 -9.05
CA LEU A 287 -13.05 -1.00 -9.06
C LEU A 287 -13.00 -0.22 -7.75
N PHE A 288 -12.98 -0.92 -6.62
CA PHE A 288 -12.78 -0.31 -5.31
C PHE A 288 -11.43 0.41 -5.22
N SER A 289 -10.36 -0.22 -5.70
CA SER A 289 -9.04 0.41 -5.72
C SER A 289 -9.03 1.69 -6.56
N ILE A 290 -9.72 1.72 -7.70
CA ILE A 290 -9.89 2.92 -8.53
C ILE A 290 -10.61 4.03 -7.75
N GLU A 291 -11.68 3.71 -7.03
CA GLU A 291 -12.44 4.68 -6.23
C GLU A 291 -11.61 5.31 -5.09
N VAL A 292 -10.71 4.51 -4.49
CA VAL A 292 -9.84 4.96 -3.40
C VAL A 292 -8.60 5.71 -3.94
N THR A 293 -8.10 5.35 -5.12
CA THR A 293 -6.85 5.87 -5.70
C THR A 293 -7.06 7.15 -6.53
N SER A 294 -7.44 8.24 -5.88
CA SER A 294 -7.45 9.61 -6.44
C SER A 294 -8.18 9.80 -7.80
N THR A 295 -8.05 10.97 -8.43
CA THR A 295 -8.78 11.30 -9.68
C THR A 295 -8.17 10.66 -10.94
N TYR A 296 -6.90 10.26 -10.90
CA TYR A 296 -6.19 9.69 -12.05
C TYR A 296 -5.68 8.30 -11.72
N PHE A 297 -5.94 7.35 -12.61
CA PHE A 297 -5.58 5.95 -12.44
C PHE A 297 -4.81 5.43 -13.64
N ALA A 298 -3.57 4.98 -13.42
CA ALA A 298 -2.75 4.43 -14.48
C ALA A 298 -3.26 3.05 -14.93
N VAL A 299 -3.48 2.87 -16.24
CA VAL A 299 -3.91 1.58 -16.83
C VAL A 299 -2.94 0.43 -16.49
N ARG A 300 -1.65 0.73 -16.28
CA ARG A 300 -0.69 -0.26 -15.79
C ARG A 300 -1.08 -0.82 -14.42
N ASN A 301 -1.51 0.05 -13.48
CA ASN A 301 -1.90 -0.37 -12.14
C ASN A 301 -3.22 -1.14 -12.15
N TYR A 302 -4.09 -0.90 -13.14
CA TYR A 302 -5.29 -1.69 -13.40
C TYR A 302 -4.94 -3.16 -13.65
N TRP A 303 -4.10 -3.42 -14.66
CA TRP A 303 -3.70 -4.78 -15.03
C TRP A 303 -2.95 -5.50 -13.91
N ARG A 304 -2.07 -4.78 -13.20
CA ARG A 304 -1.35 -5.31 -12.03
C ARG A 304 -2.32 -5.72 -10.91
N GLY A 305 -3.26 -4.85 -10.57
CA GLY A 305 -4.26 -5.10 -9.55
C GLY A 305 -5.19 -6.25 -9.92
N PHE A 306 -5.67 -6.28 -11.16
CA PHE A 306 -6.55 -7.34 -11.67
C PHE A 306 -5.87 -8.72 -11.64
N PHE A 307 -4.65 -8.82 -12.15
CA PHE A 307 -3.90 -10.08 -12.11
C PHE A 307 -3.62 -10.56 -10.67
N ALA A 308 -3.19 -9.66 -9.79
CA ALA A 308 -2.91 -10.02 -8.41
C ALA A 308 -4.17 -10.43 -7.64
N ALA A 309 -5.28 -9.72 -7.85
CA ALA A 309 -6.57 -10.01 -7.22
C ALA A 309 -7.17 -11.34 -7.71
N THR A 310 -7.11 -11.61 -9.01
CA THR A 310 -7.53 -12.92 -9.58
C THR A 310 -6.70 -14.06 -9.02
N PHE A 311 -5.37 -13.91 -8.99
CA PHE A 311 -4.49 -14.92 -8.42
C PHE A 311 -4.78 -15.15 -6.92
N SER A 312 -4.96 -14.10 -6.14
CA SER A 312 -5.28 -14.21 -4.71
C SER A 312 -6.63 -14.90 -4.47
N ALA A 313 -7.67 -14.51 -5.22
CA ALA A 313 -8.99 -15.15 -5.14
C ALA A 313 -8.94 -16.63 -5.53
N PHE A 314 -8.16 -16.98 -6.57
CA PHE A 314 -7.93 -18.36 -6.98
C PHE A 314 -7.28 -19.17 -5.85
N VAL A 315 -6.17 -18.69 -5.29
CA VAL A 315 -5.46 -19.38 -4.19
C VAL A 315 -6.38 -19.55 -2.97
N PHE A 316 -7.12 -18.51 -2.59
CA PHE A 316 -8.07 -18.58 -1.46
C PHE A 316 -9.12 -19.68 -1.68
N ARG A 317 -9.67 -19.80 -2.90
CA ARG A 317 -10.64 -20.84 -3.25
C ARG A 317 -10.03 -22.24 -3.23
N VAL A 318 -8.81 -22.41 -3.76
CA VAL A 318 -8.11 -23.71 -3.75
C VAL A 318 -7.79 -24.16 -2.33
N LEU A 319 -7.26 -23.27 -1.49
CA LEU A 319 -6.99 -23.56 -0.07
C LEU A 319 -8.26 -23.96 0.70
N ALA A 320 -9.39 -23.32 0.39
CA ALA A 320 -10.67 -23.65 0.99
C ALA A 320 -11.19 -25.03 0.58
N VAL A 321 -10.83 -25.56 -0.60
CA VAL A 321 -11.18 -26.92 -1.01
C VAL A 321 -10.32 -27.93 -0.28
N TRP A 322 -8.98 -27.79 -0.31
CA TRP A 322 -8.08 -28.75 0.32
C TRP A 322 -8.30 -28.92 1.83
N ASN A 323 -8.73 -27.88 2.53
CA ASN A 323 -8.98 -27.96 3.97
C ASN A 323 -10.43 -28.36 4.33
N LYS A 324 -11.34 -28.48 3.36
CA LYS A 324 -12.69 -29.02 3.62
C LYS A 324 -12.69 -30.54 3.72
N ASP A 325 -11.65 -31.19 3.23
CA ASP A 325 -11.50 -32.65 3.21
C ASP A 325 -10.63 -33.19 4.37
N ALA A 326 -10.25 -32.34 5.34
CA ALA A 326 -9.45 -32.68 6.54
C ALA A 326 -10.19 -32.32 7.84
#